data_AF-I4N5T3-F1
#
_entry.id   AF-I4N5T3-F1
#
_cell.length_a   1.000
_cell.length_b   1.000
_cell.length_c   1.000
_cell.angle_alpha   90.00
_cell.angle_beta   90.00
_cell.angle_gamma   90.00
#
_symmetry.space_group_name_H-M   'P 1'
#
loop_
_entity.id
_entity.type
_entity.pdbx_description
1 polymer ?
#
loop_
_entity_poly.entity_id
_entity_poly.type
_entity_poly.pdbx_seq_one_letter_code
_entity_poly.pdbx_strand_id
1 'polypeptide(L)'
;MKLIVKVFPEITIKSRPVRKNFIRQLAKNIRVVLRELDPKLVVEGVWDNLTVVTRIEDTKIQREMIERLRCVPGITHFLQVDEYPLGDMDDLVTQCKQHFGHLLAGKMFAVRCKRAGRHTFTSMDVDRYVGSQLRQQCGAAGIELKTPDVEVRLEIRDKRVFIIHSQHQGIGGYPLGSLEQTLVLMSGGFDSTVAAYQMMRRGLMTHFCFFNLGGRAHELGVMEVAHFLWKKYGSSQRVLFISIPFEEVVGELLSKVDNSHMGVILKRMMLRAATQMADRLQIDALVTGEAISQVSSQTLPNLSVISAATDKLLLRPLLASHKQDIIDQANEIGTADFAKHMPEYCGVISVNPTTKAKPHRVAYEEQQFDMAVLERAVERAKLVSIDNVIDELGQDIEIEEVGQALAGQVIIDIRHPDAQEDQPLELEGIEVKALPFYALNSRFKELDPTRQYLLYCDKGVMSRLHAHHLLSEGHANVRVYRPS
;
A
#
# COMPACT_ATOMS: atom_id res chain seq x y z
N MET A 1 -13.69 21.24 -2.95
CA MET A 1 -12.25 21.23 -2.59
C MET A 1 -11.37 21.25 -3.85
N LYS A 2 -10.29 22.04 -3.86
CA LYS A 2 -9.29 22.07 -4.93
C LYS A 2 -7.90 21.73 -4.38
N LEU A 3 -7.20 20.83 -5.07
CA LEU A 3 -5.86 20.37 -4.72
C LEU A 3 -4.88 20.62 -5.86
N ILE A 4 -3.67 21.10 -5.53
CA ILE A 4 -2.54 21.19 -6.47
C ILE A 4 -1.53 20.11 -6.10
N VAL A 5 -1.38 19.12 -6.98
CA VAL A 5 -0.47 17.99 -6.82
C VAL A 5 0.92 18.37 -7.34
N LYS A 6 1.92 18.23 -6.47
CA LYS A 6 3.34 18.41 -6.79
C LYS A 6 3.98 17.03 -6.96
N VAL A 7 4.45 16.77 -8.17
CA VAL A 7 4.99 15.48 -8.57
C VAL A 7 6.40 15.25 -8.02
N PHE A 8 6.82 13.99 -8.01
CA PHE A 8 8.17 13.60 -7.57
C PHE A 8 9.28 14.35 -8.31
N PRO A 9 10.30 14.92 -7.62
CA PRO A 9 11.34 15.72 -8.27
C PRO A 9 12.08 15.00 -9.39
N GLU A 10 12.28 13.68 -9.31
CA GLU A 10 12.92 12.96 -10.41
C GLU A 10 12.08 12.95 -11.70
N ILE A 11 10.77 13.22 -11.65
CA ILE A 11 9.91 13.38 -12.83
C ILE A 11 10.21 14.71 -13.54
N THR A 12 10.56 15.76 -12.78
CA THR A 12 10.77 17.11 -13.33
C THR A 12 12.12 17.28 -14.03
N ILE A 13 13.05 16.34 -13.85
CA ILE A 13 14.33 16.31 -14.59
C ILE A 13 14.24 15.51 -15.90
N LYS A 14 13.15 14.77 -16.13
CA LYS A 14 12.97 13.96 -17.35
C LYS A 14 12.74 14.84 -18.58
N SER A 15 13.08 14.30 -19.74
CA SER A 15 12.78 14.91 -21.04
C SER A 15 11.29 15.19 -21.19
N ARG A 16 10.94 16.19 -22.01
CA ARG A 16 9.54 16.65 -22.16
C ARG A 16 8.56 15.52 -22.54
N PRO A 17 8.88 14.59 -23.48
CA PRO A 17 7.98 13.49 -23.81
C PRO A 17 7.78 12.52 -22.63
N VAL A 18 8.86 12.14 -21.95
CA VAL A 18 8.83 11.21 -20.82
C VAL A 18 8.04 11.80 -19.65
N ARG A 19 8.31 13.07 -19.32
CA ARG A 19 7.57 13.81 -18.29
C ARG A 19 6.08 13.85 -18.60
N LYS A 20 5.71 14.17 -19.85
CA LYS A 20 4.29 14.21 -20.27
C LYS A 20 3.59 12.87 -20.05
N ASN A 21 4.28 11.76 -20.31
CA ASN A 21 3.74 10.42 -20.07
C ASN A 21 3.55 10.14 -18.58
N PHE A 22 4.53 10.48 -17.73
CA PHE A 22 4.39 10.35 -16.28
C PHE A 22 3.20 11.17 -15.75
N ILE A 23 3.06 12.44 -16.15
CA ILE A 23 1.93 13.28 -15.71
C ILE A 23 0.58 12.72 -16.14
N ARG A 24 0.47 12.22 -17.38
CA ARG A 24 -0.76 11.57 -17.87
C ARG A 24 -1.10 10.31 -17.08
N GLN A 25 -0.10 9.47 -16.80
CA GLN A 25 -0.28 8.25 -16.02
C GLN A 25 -0.71 8.58 -14.59
N LEU A 26 -0.07 9.56 -13.94
CA LEU A 26 -0.46 10.01 -12.61
C LEU A 26 -1.90 10.54 -12.57
N ALA A 27 -2.29 11.34 -13.56
CA ALA A 27 -3.67 11.82 -13.69
C ALA A 27 -4.68 10.67 -13.82
N LYS A 28 -4.33 9.62 -14.58
CA LYS A 28 -5.14 8.39 -14.68
C LYS A 28 -5.23 7.69 -13.33
N ASN A 29 -4.11 7.53 -12.62
CA ASN A 29 -4.06 6.86 -11.33
C ASN A 29 -4.96 7.55 -10.30
N ILE A 30 -4.83 8.88 -10.17
CA ILE A 30 -5.65 9.68 -9.27
C ILE A 30 -7.14 9.51 -9.59
N ARG A 31 -7.52 9.59 -10.88
CA ARG A 31 -8.92 9.40 -11.31
C ARG A 31 -9.46 8.03 -10.95
N VAL A 32 -8.65 6.97 -11.05
CA VAL A 32 -9.10 5.61 -10.69
C VAL A 32 -9.28 5.48 -9.18
N VAL A 33 -8.28 5.90 -8.40
CA VAL A 33 -8.27 5.77 -6.92
C VAL A 33 -9.43 6.52 -6.27
N LEU A 34 -9.76 7.71 -6.78
CA LEU A 34 -10.79 8.58 -6.23
C LEU A 34 -12.17 8.40 -6.86
N ARG A 35 -12.32 7.55 -7.88
CA ARG A 35 -13.58 7.36 -8.62
C ARG A 35 -14.74 6.92 -7.71
N GLU A 36 -14.46 6.04 -6.76
CA GLU A 36 -15.47 5.53 -5.81
C GLU A 36 -16.05 6.68 -4.94
N LEU A 37 -15.28 7.74 -4.71
CA LEU A 37 -15.66 8.86 -3.85
C LEU A 37 -16.31 9.99 -4.65
N ASP A 38 -15.78 10.31 -5.83
CA ASP A 38 -16.34 11.30 -6.74
C ASP A 38 -16.21 10.85 -8.20
N PRO A 39 -17.27 10.29 -8.80
CA PRO A 39 -17.29 9.91 -10.20
C PRO A 39 -17.13 11.09 -11.17
N LYS A 40 -17.42 12.32 -10.72
CA LYS A 40 -17.33 13.56 -11.51
C LYS A 40 -16.03 14.34 -11.25
N LEU A 41 -15.07 13.74 -10.54
CA LEU A 41 -13.79 14.34 -10.21
C LEU A 41 -13.06 14.83 -11.47
N VAL A 42 -12.62 16.10 -11.44
CA VAL A 42 -11.83 16.68 -12.52
C VAL A 42 -10.35 16.61 -12.14
N VAL A 43 -9.55 15.99 -13.00
CA VAL A 43 -8.08 15.93 -12.86
C VAL A 43 -7.44 16.48 -14.13
N GLU A 44 -6.94 17.71 -14.04
CA GLU A 44 -6.31 18.44 -15.12
C GLU A 44 -4.82 18.62 -14.85
N GLY A 45 -4.00 18.77 -15.89
CA GLY A 45 -2.59 19.03 -15.67
C GLY A 45 -1.87 19.59 -16.89
N VAL A 46 -0.94 20.49 -16.62
CA VAL A 46 -0.04 21.07 -17.61
C VAL A 46 1.39 20.88 -17.11
N TRP A 47 2.22 20.21 -17.92
CA TRP A 47 3.67 20.02 -17.76
C TRP A 47 4.16 19.35 -16.47
N ASP A 48 3.95 19.97 -15.32
CA ASP A 48 4.57 19.68 -14.03
C ASP A 48 3.61 19.81 -12.85
N ASN A 49 2.39 20.32 -13.07
CA ASN A 49 1.39 20.48 -12.04
C ASN A 49 0.09 19.80 -12.46
N LEU A 50 -0.44 18.98 -11.55
CA LEU A 50 -1.77 18.40 -11.65
C LEU A 50 -2.69 19.16 -10.68
N THR A 51 -3.92 19.40 -11.11
CA THR A 51 -4.98 19.99 -10.31
C THR A 51 -6.10 18.96 -10.21
N VAL A 52 -6.53 18.71 -8.98
CA VAL A 52 -7.64 17.84 -8.66
C VAL A 52 -8.76 18.71 -8.10
N VAL A 53 -9.96 18.63 -8.68
CA VAL A 53 -11.12 19.42 -8.27
C VAL A 53 -12.29 18.49 -8.02
N THR A 54 -12.83 18.56 -6.80
CA THR A 54 -14.10 17.93 -6.43
C THR A 54 -15.10 18.99 -5.99
N ARG A 55 -16.36 18.79 -6.36
CA ARG A 55 -17.51 19.60 -5.91
C ARG A 55 -18.20 19.02 -4.67
N ILE A 56 -17.73 17.88 -4.18
CA ILE A 56 -18.25 17.29 -2.94
C ILE A 56 -17.84 18.17 -1.77
N GLU A 57 -18.82 18.56 -0.95
CA GLU A 57 -18.62 19.41 0.23
C GLU A 57 -18.55 18.60 1.53
N ASP A 58 -18.95 17.32 1.51
CA ASP A 58 -18.85 16.42 2.65
C ASP A 58 -17.40 16.30 3.13
N THR A 59 -17.16 16.71 4.38
CA THR A 59 -15.83 16.78 4.99
C THR A 59 -15.22 15.41 5.24
N LYS A 60 -16.03 14.38 5.52
CA LYS A 60 -15.54 13.00 5.69
C LYS A 60 -15.04 12.45 4.35
N ILE A 61 -15.80 12.68 3.28
CA ILE A 61 -15.39 12.26 1.93
C ILE A 61 -14.12 13.00 1.50
N GLN A 62 -14.02 14.31 1.75
CA GLN A 62 -12.81 15.07 1.45
C GLN A 62 -11.58 14.56 2.22
N ARG A 63 -11.73 14.23 3.52
CA ARG A 63 -10.65 13.63 4.32
C ARG A 63 -10.22 12.29 3.74
N GLU A 64 -11.15 11.43 3.37
CA GLU A 64 -10.87 10.14 2.73
C GLU A 64 -10.15 10.32 1.37
N MET A 65 -10.52 11.31 0.56
CA MET A 65 -9.80 11.64 -0.67
C MET A 65 -8.34 12.04 -0.41
N ILE A 66 -8.12 12.85 0.63
CA ILE A 66 -6.79 13.28 1.04
C ILE A 66 -5.95 12.05 1.44
N GLU A 67 -6.47 11.17 2.30
CA GLU A 67 -5.74 9.99 2.75
C GLU A 67 -5.41 9.02 1.60
N ARG A 68 -6.36 8.79 0.68
CA ARG A 68 -6.08 8.00 -0.54
C ARG A 68 -5.00 8.64 -1.41
N LEU A 69 -5.03 9.97 -1.60
CA LEU A 69 -4.03 10.69 -2.38
C LEU A 69 -2.63 10.63 -1.77
N ARG A 70 -2.51 10.65 -0.44
CA ARG A 70 -1.22 10.50 0.25
C ARG A 70 -0.54 9.18 -0.11
N CYS A 71 -1.32 8.14 -0.41
CA CYS A 71 -0.84 6.81 -0.76
C CYS A 71 -0.57 6.60 -2.27
N VAL A 72 -0.79 7.60 -3.14
CA VAL A 72 -0.60 7.43 -4.60
C VAL A 72 0.86 7.61 -5.00
N PRO A 73 1.52 6.58 -5.60
CA PRO A 73 2.87 6.73 -6.14
C PRO A 73 2.95 7.83 -7.21
N GLY A 74 4.00 8.63 -7.18
CA GLY A 74 4.19 9.78 -8.07
C GLY A 74 3.94 11.15 -7.41
N ILE A 75 3.27 11.19 -6.25
CA ILE A 75 2.92 12.43 -5.53
C ILE A 75 3.93 12.65 -4.40
N THR A 76 4.71 13.74 -4.44
CA THR A 76 5.56 14.12 -3.31
C THR A 76 4.74 14.81 -2.24
N HIS A 77 3.96 15.79 -2.63
CA HIS A 77 3.01 16.46 -1.74
C HIS A 77 1.92 17.11 -2.59
N PHE A 78 0.85 17.53 -1.94
CA PHE A 78 -0.18 18.32 -2.58
C PHE A 78 -0.72 19.39 -1.64
N LEU A 79 -1.19 20.47 -2.23
CA LEU A 79 -1.65 21.67 -1.54
C LEU A 79 -3.17 21.74 -1.63
N GLN A 80 -3.86 21.90 -0.52
CA GLN A 80 -5.27 22.29 -0.53
C GLN A 80 -5.36 23.81 -0.66
N VAL A 81 -6.07 24.27 -1.69
CA VAL A 81 -6.04 25.68 -2.07
C VAL A 81 -7.42 26.23 -2.44
N ASP A 82 -7.57 27.53 -2.24
CA ASP A 82 -8.56 28.34 -2.97
C ASP A 82 -7.86 29.16 -4.06
N GLU A 83 -8.50 29.28 -5.21
CA GLU A 83 -7.96 29.97 -6.40
C GLU A 83 -8.75 31.25 -6.66
N TYR A 84 -8.02 32.34 -6.88
CA TYR A 84 -8.56 33.65 -7.26
C TYR A 84 -7.80 34.24 -8.45
N PRO A 85 -8.39 35.19 -9.19
CA PRO A 85 -7.64 36.09 -10.06
C PRO A 85 -6.56 36.84 -9.25
N LEU A 86 -5.41 37.15 -9.87
CA LEU A 86 -4.30 37.81 -9.17
C LEU A 86 -4.69 39.17 -8.57
N GLY A 87 -5.40 40.01 -9.32
CA GLY A 87 -5.74 41.36 -8.87
C GLY A 87 -4.51 42.24 -8.60
N ASP A 88 -4.64 43.16 -7.65
CA ASP A 88 -3.56 43.96 -7.08
C ASP A 88 -3.15 43.50 -5.67
N MET A 89 -2.30 44.28 -5.00
CA MET A 89 -1.83 43.93 -3.66
C MET A 89 -2.93 43.99 -2.58
N ASP A 90 -3.94 44.85 -2.74
CA ASP A 90 -5.06 44.95 -1.80
C ASP A 90 -6.05 43.80 -2.01
N ASP A 91 -6.21 43.32 -3.24
CA ASP A 91 -6.90 42.06 -3.52
C ASP A 91 -6.24 40.89 -2.77
N LEU A 92 -4.89 40.79 -2.82
CA LEU A 92 -4.15 39.76 -2.08
C LEU A 92 -4.37 39.85 -0.57
N VAL A 93 -4.39 41.07 0.00
CA VAL A 93 -4.70 41.30 1.41
C VAL A 93 -6.11 40.80 1.73
N THR A 94 -7.09 41.14 0.90
CA THR A 94 -8.49 40.76 1.07
C THR A 94 -8.64 39.25 1.11
N GLN A 95 -8.03 38.54 0.15
CA GLN A 95 -8.09 37.08 0.10
C GLN A 95 -7.37 36.44 1.29
N CYS A 96 -6.16 36.87 1.62
CA CYS A 96 -5.44 36.34 2.78
C CYS A 96 -6.20 36.59 4.09
N LYS A 97 -6.82 37.76 4.24
CA LYS A 97 -7.62 38.11 5.42
C LYS A 97 -8.86 37.24 5.55
N GLN A 98 -9.55 36.98 4.44
CA GLN A 98 -10.72 36.10 4.42
C GLN A 98 -10.40 34.71 5.00
N HIS A 99 -9.25 34.15 4.62
CA HIS A 99 -8.89 32.78 4.99
C HIS A 99 -8.14 32.67 6.31
N PHE A 100 -7.24 33.60 6.62
CA PHE A 100 -6.38 33.51 7.80
C PHE A 100 -6.73 34.50 8.90
N GLY A 101 -7.50 35.55 8.64
CA GLY A 101 -7.71 36.65 9.59
C GLY A 101 -8.17 36.21 10.97
N HIS A 102 -9.08 35.22 11.04
CA HIS A 102 -9.59 34.64 12.28
C HIS A 102 -8.52 33.87 13.09
N LEU A 103 -7.44 33.40 12.45
CA LEU A 103 -6.33 32.68 13.08
C LEU A 103 -5.23 33.62 13.61
N LEU A 104 -5.22 34.89 13.19
CA LEU A 104 -4.11 35.79 13.48
C LEU A 104 -4.23 36.49 14.84
N ALA A 105 -5.43 36.63 15.40
CA ALA A 105 -5.65 37.39 16.62
C ALA A 105 -4.77 36.88 17.78
N GLY A 106 -3.92 37.76 18.33
CA GLY A 106 -2.99 37.44 19.41
C GLY A 106 -1.82 36.51 19.03
N LYS A 107 -1.62 36.20 17.75
CA LYS A 107 -0.57 35.30 17.27
C LYS A 107 0.60 36.04 16.62
N MET A 108 1.78 35.41 16.65
CA MET A 108 2.93 35.77 15.82
C MET A 108 2.84 35.02 14.49
N PHE A 109 2.90 35.72 13.36
CA PHE A 109 2.70 35.08 12.05
C PHE A 109 3.74 35.48 11.02
N ALA A 110 3.82 34.71 9.93
CA ALA A 110 4.60 35.05 8.74
C ALA A 110 3.75 34.92 7.48
N VAL A 111 3.96 35.81 6.51
CA VAL A 111 3.48 35.62 5.14
C VAL A 111 4.56 34.89 4.33
N ARG A 112 4.14 33.89 3.56
CA ARG A 112 5.00 33.07 2.71
C ARG A 112 4.45 33.02 1.29
N CYS A 113 4.94 33.92 0.44
CA CYS A 113 4.59 33.99 -0.96
C CYS A 113 5.59 33.22 -1.84
N LYS A 114 5.08 32.32 -2.68
CA LYS A 114 5.81 31.76 -3.83
C LYS A 114 5.32 32.40 -5.12
N ARG A 115 6.23 32.70 -6.05
CA ARG A 115 5.90 33.41 -7.29
C ARG A 115 6.46 32.66 -8.50
N ALA A 116 5.59 32.33 -9.45
CA ALA A 116 5.94 31.77 -10.75
C ALA A 116 5.35 32.64 -11.87
N GLY A 117 6.18 33.08 -12.82
CA GLY A 117 5.77 33.97 -13.92
C GLY A 117 6.43 35.36 -13.86
N ARG A 118 5.99 36.27 -14.73
CA ARG A 118 6.55 37.63 -14.86
C ARG A 118 5.62 38.65 -14.20
N HIS A 119 6.14 39.37 -13.21
CA HIS A 119 5.40 40.33 -12.38
C HIS A 119 6.29 41.55 -12.10
N THR A 120 5.69 42.70 -11.80
CA THR A 120 6.39 43.94 -11.42
C THR A 120 6.85 43.96 -9.96
N PHE A 121 6.43 42.98 -9.16
CA PHE A 121 6.76 42.82 -7.75
C PHE A 121 7.50 41.50 -7.50
N THR A 122 8.25 41.46 -6.40
CA THR A 122 8.88 40.25 -5.87
C THR A 122 7.98 39.55 -4.84
N SER A 123 8.25 38.28 -4.52
CA SER A 123 7.54 37.60 -3.42
C SER A 123 7.77 38.31 -2.07
N MET A 124 8.95 38.89 -1.87
CA MET A 124 9.26 39.66 -0.66
C MET A 124 8.42 40.94 -0.55
N ASP A 125 8.08 41.58 -1.67
CA ASP A 125 7.20 42.75 -1.66
C ASP A 125 5.79 42.35 -1.23
N VAL A 126 5.31 41.21 -1.72
CA VAL A 126 4.02 40.62 -1.30
C VAL A 126 4.05 40.30 0.19
N ASP A 127 5.09 39.58 0.66
CA ASP A 127 5.22 39.19 2.06
C ASP A 127 5.17 40.40 3.01
N ARG A 128 5.90 41.46 2.66
CA ARG A 128 5.93 42.72 3.44
C ARG A 128 4.59 43.44 3.41
N TYR A 129 4.01 43.63 2.23
CA TYR A 129 2.79 44.41 2.08
C TYR A 129 1.61 43.72 2.76
N VAL A 130 1.38 42.44 2.40
CA VAL A 130 0.29 41.64 2.95
C VAL A 130 0.48 41.45 4.46
N GLY A 131 1.71 41.17 4.91
CA GLY A 131 2.01 41.01 6.33
C GLY A 131 1.73 42.27 7.15
N SER A 132 2.12 43.45 6.63
CA SER A 132 1.85 44.74 7.28
C SER A 132 0.35 44.98 7.44
N GLN A 133 -0.43 44.78 6.37
CA GLN A 133 -1.87 45.00 6.37
C GLN A 133 -2.60 44.00 7.28
N LEU A 134 -2.28 42.71 7.21
CA LEU A 134 -2.90 41.70 8.08
C LEU A 134 -2.61 41.96 9.55
N ARG A 135 -1.40 42.39 9.90
CA ARG A 135 -1.05 42.76 11.28
C ARG A 135 -1.94 43.90 11.79
N GLN A 136 -2.12 44.96 11.00
CA GLN A 136 -2.94 46.12 11.37
C GLN A 136 -4.43 45.77 11.46
N GLN A 137 -4.91 44.88 10.59
CA GLN A 137 -6.34 44.64 10.41
C GLN A 137 -6.90 43.41 11.14
N CYS A 138 -6.05 42.50 11.63
CA CYS A 138 -6.47 41.20 12.18
C CYS A 138 -6.07 40.99 13.65
N GLY A 139 -5.62 42.02 14.35
CA GLY A 139 -5.29 41.93 15.79
C GLY A 139 -4.12 40.99 16.11
N ALA A 140 -3.19 40.80 15.16
CA ALA A 140 -2.03 39.94 15.37
C ALA A 140 -1.07 40.54 16.41
N ALA A 141 -0.43 39.68 17.22
CA ALA A 141 0.55 40.12 18.21
C ALA A 141 1.81 40.69 17.54
N GLY A 142 2.22 40.13 16.40
CA GLY A 142 3.39 40.58 15.66
C GLY A 142 3.73 39.67 14.48
N ILE A 143 4.91 39.92 13.88
CA ILE A 143 5.45 39.14 12.77
C ILE A 143 6.71 38.43 13.25
N GLU A 144 6.78 37.11 13.06
CA GLU A 144 7.94 36.27 13.38
C GLU A 144 8.31 35.44 12.14
N LEU A 145 9.55 35.53 11.68
CA LEU A 145 9.97 34.92 10.40
C LEU A 145 10.61 33.54 10.56
N LYS A 146 11.07 33.16 11.75
CA LYS A 146 11.75 31.88 11.98
C LYS A 146 10.78 30.80 12.46
N THR A 147 9.99 31.12 13.48
CA THR A 147 9.07 30.18 14.15
C THR A 147 7.72 30.85 14.42
N PRO A 148 6.95 31.18 13.36
CA PRO A 148 5.62 31.75 13.52
C PRO A 148 4.64 30.73 14.09
N ASP A 149 3.65 31.20 14.84
CA ASP A 149 2.49 30.40 15.25
C ASP A 149 1.61 30.05 14.03
N VAL A 150 1.51 30.98 13.06
CA VAL A 150 0.69 30.85 11.86
C VAL A 150 1.47 31.26 10.62
N GLU A 151 1.43 30.43 9.57
CA GLU A 151 1.93 30.80 8.25
C GLU A 151 0.79 31.11 7.28
N VAL A 152 0.72 32.36 6.82
CA VAL A 152 -0.16 32.80 5.73
C VAL A 152 0.52 32.48 4.41
N ARG A 153 0.14 31.37 3.80
CA ARG A 153 0.82 30.84 2.60
C ARG A 153 0.02 31.14 1.34
N LEU A 154 0.69 31.66 0.32
CA LEU A 154 0.10 31.90 -1.00
C LEU A 154 1.09 31.61 -2.13
N GLU A 155 0.58 31.13 -3.27
CA GLU A 155 1.34 30.93 -4.50
C GLU A 155 0.72 31.77 -5.63
N ILE A 156 1.48 32.69 -6.19
CA ILE A 156 1.10 33.48 -7.36
C ILE A 156 1.67 32.79 -8.60
N ARG A 157 0.80 32.47 -9.55
CA ARG A 157 1.16 31.88 -10.84
C ARG A 157 0.49 32.62 -11.98
N ASP A 158 1.29 33.33 -12.76
CA ASP A 158 0.81 34.19 -13.84
C ASP A 158 -0.34 35.10 -13.33
N LYS A 159 -1.54 35.02 -13.89
CA LYS A 159 -2.68 35.88 -13.50
C LYS A 159 -3.55 35.30 -12.38
N ARG A 160 -3.03 34.37 -11.58
CA ARG A 160 -3.79 33.66 -10.55
C ARG A 160 -3.06 33.62 -9.22
N VAL A 161 -3.81 33.64 -8.13
CA VAL A 161 -3.31 33.42 -6.77
C VAL A 161 -3.98 32.18 -6.16
N PHE A 162 -3.19 31.39 -5.46
CA PHE A 162 -3.62 30.23 -4.70
C PHE A 162 -3.35 30.49 -3.22
N ILE A 163 -4.40 30.54 -2.40
CA ILE A 163 -4.30 30.60 -0.95
C ILE A 163 -4.16 29.17 -0.43
N ILE A 164 -3.08 28.86 0.30
CA ILE A 164 -2.72 27.50 0.69
C ILE A 164 -3.11 27.23 2.14
N HIS A 165 -4.14 26.41 2.34
CA HIS A 165 -4.66 26.02 3.66
C HIS A 165 -3.76 24.99 4.31
N SER A 166 -3.54 23.88 3.62
CA SER A 166 -2.79 22.73 4.11
C SER A 166 -1.86 22.17 3.03
N GLN A 167 -0.83 21.47 3.49
CA GLN A 167 0.06 20.69 2.64
C GLN A 167 0.07 19.27 3.18
N HIS A 168 -0.21 18.30 2.31
CA HIS A 168 -0.23 16.88 2.65
C HIS A 168 0.94 16.19 1.96
N GLN A 169 1.72 15.41 2.72
CA GLN A 169 2.83 14.64 2.18
C GLN A 169 2.30 13.38 1.50
N GLY A 170 2.80 13.10 0.30
CA GLY A 170 2.60 11.83 -0.39
C GLY A 170 3.84 10.95 -0.31
N ILE A 171 3.72 9.72 -0.81
CA ILE A 171 4.81 8.73 -0.76
C ILE A 171 5.95 9.00 -1.77
N GLY A 172 5.80 9.92 -2.70
CA GLY A 172 6.77 10.22 -3.76
C GLY A 172 6.85 9.09 -4.80
N GLY A 173 8.03 8.93 -5.41
CA GLY A 173 8.27 7.86 -6.38
C GLY A 173 7.67 8.14 -7.77
N TYR A 174 7.45 7.11 -8.58
CA TYR A 174 6.88 7.27 -9.94
C TYR A 174 5.42 6.82 -10.01
N PRO A 175 4.63 7.36 -10.95
CA PRO A 175 3.25 6.94 -11.13
C PRO A 175 3.15 5.45 -11.42
N LEU A 176 2.33 4.71 -10.67
CA LEU A 176 2.15 3.27 -10.87
C LEU A 176 1.71 2.93 -12.31
N GLY A 177 2.35 1.92 -12.90
CA GLY A 177 2.12 1.48 -14.29
C GLY A 177 2.75 2.42 -15.34
N SER A 178 3.66 3.29 -14.93
CA SER A 178 4.47 4.09 -15.87
C SER A 178 5.79 3.42 -16.24
N LEU A 179 6.20 2.40 -15.49
CA LEU A 179 7.33 1.54 -15.75
C LEU A 179 6.85 0.10 -16.03
N GLU A 180 7.80 -0.81 -16.22
CA GLU A 180 7.60 -2.22 -16.53
C GLU A 180 6.87 -2.98 -15.41
N GLN A 181 6.46 -4.20 -15.74
CA GLN A 181 5.81 -5.12 -14.82
C GLN A 181 6.86 -5.94 -14.06
N THR A 182 6.55 -6.33 -12.84
CA THR A 182 7.40 -7.22 -12.04
C THR A 182 6.56 -8.31 -11.38
N LEU A 183 7.20 -9.45 -11.10
CA LEU A 183 6.61 -10.54 -10.33
C LEU A 183 7.31 -10.64 -8.97
N VAL A 184 6.63 -10.19 -7.91
CA VAL A 184 7.14 -10.27 -6.53
C VAL A 184 6.82 -11.63 -5.94
N LEU A 185 7.84 -12.30 -5.42
CA LEU A 185 7.67 -13.49 -4.59
C LEU A 185 7.16 -13.04 -3.21
N MET A 186 5.86 -13.21 -2.99
CA MET A 186 5.13 -12.76 -1.82
C MET A 186 4.99 -13.91 -0.82
N SER A 187 5.57 -13.75 0.37
CA SER A 187 5.43 -14.72 1.47
C SER A 187 4.48 -14.25 2.57
N GLY A 188 4.02 -13.01 2.51
CA GLY A 188 3.22 -12.35 3.56
C GLY A 188 4.02 -11.90 4.78
N GLY A 189 5.30 -12.30 4.90
CA GLY A 189 6.21 -11.78 5.92
C GLY A 189 6.69 -10.35 5.63
N PHE A 190 7.31 -9.74 6.65
CA PHE A 190 7.77 -8.34 6.63
C PHE A 190 8.49 -7.98 5.33
N ASP A 191 9.55 -8.72 5.02
CA ASP A 191 10.47 -8.38 3.93
C ASP A 191 9.77 -8.39 2.55
N SER A 192 8.91 -9.38 2.29
CA SER A 192 8.23 -9.50 0.99
C SER A 192 7.19 -8.38 0.77
N THR A 193 6.49 -7.96 1.83
CA THR A 193 5.51 -6.87 1.76
C THR A 193 6.18 -5.51 1.55
N VAL A 194 7.29 -5.29 2.23
CA VAL A 194 8.11 -4.07 2.07
C VAL A 194 8.75 -4.02 0.68
N ALA A 195 9.27 -5.14 0.18
CA ALA A 195 9.82 -5.23 -1.16
C ALA A 195 8.77 -4.89 -2.23
N ALA A 196 7.56 -5.45 -2.11
CA ALA A 196 6.45 -5.13 -3.01
C ALA A 196 6.10 -3.63 -2.98
N TYR A 197 5.98 -3.05 -1.79
CA TYR A 197 5.72 -1.62 -1.62
C TYR A 197 6.79 -0.75 -2.29
N GLN A 198 8.07 -1.05 -2.09
CA GLN A 198 9.16 -0.29 -2.70
C GLN A 198 9.11 -0.33 -4.24
N MET A 199 8.75 -1.48 -4.83
CA MET A 199 8.56 -1.59 -6.28
C MET A 199 7.38 -0.76 -6.78
N MET A 200 6.22 -0.84 -6.10
CA MET A 200 5.04 -0.03 -6.44
C MET A 200 5.33 1.48 -6.33
N ARG A 201 6.07 1.89 -5.29
CA ARG A 201 6.52 3.28 -5.12
C ARG A 201 7.44 3.71 -6.26
N ARG A 202 8.25 2.82 -6.84
CA ARG A 202 9.05 3.11 -8.04
C ARG A 202 8.24 3.10 -9.34
N GLY A 203 6.92 2.90 -9.28
CA GLY A 203 6.02 2.99 -10.44
C GLY A 203 5.91 1.70 -11.25
N LEU A 204 6.52 0.61 -10.77
CA LEU A 204 6.48 -0.71 -11.39
C LEU A 204 5.11 -1.37 -11.14
N MET A 205 4.58 -2.05 -12.15
CA MET A 205 3.32 -2.78 -12.01
C MET A 205 3.60 -4.15 -11.38
N THR A 206 3.30 -4.28 -10.09
CA THR A 206 3.70 -5.40 -9.27
C THR A 206 2.64 -6.49 -9.21
N HIS A 207 2.90 -7.65 -9.81
CA HIS A 207 2.14 -8.89 -9.63
C HIS A 207 2.67 -9.66 -8.41
N PHE A 208 1.80 -10.43 -7.76
CA PHE A 208 2.15 -11.22 -6.58
C PHE A 208 2.22 -12.71 -6.92
N CYS A 209 3.34 -13.35 -6.59
CA CYS A 209 3.54 -14.79 -6.73
C CYS A 209 3.72 -15.40 -5.34
N PHE A 210 2.75 -16.18 -4.92
CA PHE A 210 2.74 -16.91 -3.67
C PHE A 210 3.00 -18.41 -3.93
N PHE A 211 3.85 -19.00 -3.11
CA PHE A 211 4.08 -20.44 -3.10
C PHE A 211 3.36 -21.03 -1.91
N ASN A 212 2.36 -21.87 -2.13
CA ASN A 212 1.58 -22.44 -1.06
C ASN A 212 2.28 -23.64 -0.43
N LEU A 213 2.92 -23.43 0.72
CA LEU A 213 3.51 -24.49 1.54
C LEU A 213 2.62 -24.89 2.73
N GLY A 214 1.57 -24.12 3.00
CA GLY A 214 0.84 -24.14 4.28
C GLY A 214 -0.65 -24.42 4.13
N GLY A 215 -1.10 -24.80 2.94
CA GLY A 215 -2.50 -25.01 2.62
C GLY A 215 -3.33 -23.72 2.61
N ARG A 216 -4.65 -23.87 2.77
CA ARG A 216 -5.62 -22.79 2.57
C ARG A 216 -5.44 -21.62 3.54
N ALA A 217 -5.16 -21.88 4.81
CA ALA A 217 -4.99 -20.82 5.81
C ALA A 217 -3.81 -19.89 5.48
N HIS A 218 -2.69 -20.46 5.00
CA HIS A 218 -1.52 -19.70 4.58
C HIS A 218 -1.82 -18.86 3.33
N GLU A 219 -2.48 -19.46 2.34
CA GLU A 219 -2.91 -18.77 1.12
C GLU A 219 -3.79 -17.54 1.44
N LEU A 220 -4.78 -17.72 2.32
CA LEU A 220 -5.67 -16.64 2.77
C LEU A 220 -4.88 -15.50 3.41
N GLY A 221 -4.03 -15.78 4.39
CA GLY A 221 -3.23 -14.73 5.06
C GLY A 221 -2.34 -13.95 4.10
N VAL A 222 -1.73 -14.63 3.11
CA VAL A 222 -0.88 -13.96 2.11
C VAL A 222 -1.72 -13.16 1.10
N MET A 223 -2.89 -13.66 0.71
CA MET A 223 -3.84 -12.93 -0.12
C MET A 223 -4.34 -11.66 0.56
N GLU A 224 -4.63 -11.71 1.86
CA GLU A 224 -5.08 -10.55 2.65
C GLU A 224 -4.07 -9.41 2.62
N VAL A 225 -2.81 -9.70 2.95
CA VAL A 225 -1.78 -8.66 2.99
C VAL A 225 -1.44 -8.14 1.60
N ALA A 226 -1.46 -9.01 0.57
CA ALA A 226 -1.32 -8.60 -0.82
C ALA A 226 -2.47 -7.68 -1.28
N HIS A 227 -3.71 -8.03 -0.93
CA HIS A 227 -4.89 -7.22 -1.23
C HIS A 227 -4.88 -5.89 -0.49
N PHE A 228 -4.54 -5.87 0.80
CA PHE A 228 -4.39 -4.64 1.59
C PHE A 228 -3.37 -3.70 0.94
N LEU A 229 -2.19 -4.23 0.62
CA LEU A 229 -1.11 -3.44 0.03
C LEU A 229 -1.51 -2.90 -1.35
N TRP A 230 -2.14 -3.73 -2.18
CA TRP A 230 -2.70 -3.32 -3.46
C TRP A 230 -3.81 -2.28 -3.29
N LYS A 231 -4.77 -2.48 -2.38
CA LYS A 231 -5.89 -1.55 -2.22
C LYS A 231 -5.41 -0.16 -1.82
N LYS A 232 -4.44 -0.10 -0.90
CA LYS A 232 -3.89 1.14 -0.33
C LYS A 232 -2.95 1.87 -1.30
N TYR A 233 -2.03 1.17 -1.96
CA TYR A 233 -0.96 1.80 -2.78
C TYR A 233 -1.04 1.48 -4.27
N GLY A 234 -1.78 0.43 -4.64
CA GLY A 234 -1.77 -0.21 -5.97
C GLY A 234 -3.05 -0.07 -6.80
N SER A 235 -4.17 0.36 -6.20
CA SER A 235 -5.54 0.19 -6.74
C SER A 235 -5.84 0.96 -8.04
N SER A 236 -4.90 1.77 -8.51
CA SER A 236 -4.95 2.37 -9.84
C SER A 236 -4.67 1.40 -11.00
N GLN A 237 -4.11 0.22 -10.70
CA GLN A 237 -3.77 -0.82 -11.68
C GLN A 237 -4.40 -2.15 -11.28
N ARG A 238 -4.72 -2.97 -12.28
CA ARG A 238 -5.16 -4.36 -12.06
C ARG A 238 -3.94 -5.26 -12.22
N VAL A 239 -3.67 -6.06 -11.19
CA VAL A 239 -2.53 -6.99 -11.14
C VAL A 239 -3.02 -8.37 -10.72
N LEU A 240 -2.18 -9.37 -10.89
CA LEU A 240 -2.51 -10.75 -10.58
C LEU A 240 -1.96 -11.14 -9.20
N PHE A 241 -2.73 -11.95 -8.49
CA PHE A 241 -2.28 -12.83 -7.44
C PHE A 241 -2.16 -14.24 -8.03
N ILE A 242 -0.96 -14.80 -7.98
CA ILE A 242 -0.63 -16.12 -8.52
C ILE A 242 -0.32 -17.02 -7.34
N SER A 243 -1.11 -18.06 -7.15
CA SER A 243 -0.89 -19.07 -6.12
C SER A 243 -0.40 -20.36 -6.77
N ILE A 244 0.78 -20.83 -6.37
CA ILE A 244 1.39 -22.05 -6.90
C ILE A 244 1.43 -23.10 -5.77
N PRO A 245 0.74 -24.24 -5.90
CA PRO A 245 0.73 -25.28 -4.87
C PRO A 245 2.13 -25.92 -4.75
N PHE A 246 2.73 -25.85 -3.58
CA PHE A 246 4.10 -26.30 -3.32
C PHE A 246 4.17 -27.49 -2.35
N GLU A 247 3.03 -28.05 -1.95
CA GLU A 247 2.95 -29.17 -1.01
C GLU A 247 3.67 -30.42 -1.54
N GLU A 248 3.43 -30.79 -2.81
CA GLU A 248 4.14 -31.91 -3.47
C GLU A 248 5.64 -31.62 -3.60
N VAL A 249 6.02 -30.38 -3.92
CA VAL A 249 7.42 -29.95 -4.05
C VAL A 249 8.15 -30.09 -2.72
N VAL A 250 7.53 -29.66 -1.62
CA VAL A 250 8.09 -29.80 -0.27
C VAL A 250 8.20 -31.27 0.13
N GLY A 251 7.18 -32.08 -0.15
CA GLY A 251 7.22 -33.52 0.11
C GLY A 251 8.37 -34.23 -0.61
N GLU A 252 8.59 -33.87 -1.87
CA GLU A 252 9.70 -34.39 -2.67
C GLU A 252 11.06 -33.98 -2.07
N LEU A 253 11.24 -32.70 -1.73
CA LEU A 253 12.46 -32.18 -1.11
C LEU A 253 12.79 -32.89 0.21
N LEU A 254 11.79 -33.07 1.08
CA LEU A 254 11.96 -33.77 2.36
C LEU A 254 12.41 -35.22 2.19
N SER A 255 12.07 -35.86 1.06
CA SER A 255 12.38 -37.27 0.81
C SER A 255 13.68 -37.50 0.05
N LYS A 256 14.12 -36.55 -0.79
CA LYS A 256 15.23 -36.73 -1.73
C LYS A 256 16.46 -35.86 -1.48
N VAL A 257 16.28 -34.72 -0.83
CA VAL A 257 17.33 -33.70 -0.70
C VAL A 257 17.91 -33.71 0.70
N ASP A 258 19.23 -33.56 0.79
CA ASP A 258 19.91 -33.44 2.08
C ASP A 258 19.40 -32.24 2.90
N ASN A 259 19.14 -32.47 4.18
CA ASN A 259 18.62 -31.48 5.12
C ASN A 259 19.36 -30.13 5.09
N SER A 260 20.69 -30.16 4.98
CA SER A 260 21.51 -28.95 5.01
C SER A 260 21.37 -28.09 3.74
N HIS A 261 20.94 -28.69 2.62
CA HIS A 261 20.78 -28.00 1.32
C HIS A 261 19.32 -27.68 0.99
N MET A 262 18.36 -28.25 1.72
CA MET A 262 16.93 -28.14 1.44
C MET A 262 16.45 -26.71 1.23
N GLY A 263 16.84 -25.76 2.10
CA GLY A 263 16.45 -24.35 1.96
C GLY A 263 17.00 -23.67 0.70
N VAL A 264 18.19 -24.06 0.25
CA VAL A 264 18.78 -23.55 -1.02
C VAL A 264 18.06 -24.15 -2.21
N ILE A 265 17.79 -25.46 -2.20
CA ILE A 265 17.07 -26.13 -3.30
C ILE A 265 15.62 -25.63 -3.40
N LEU A 266 14.91 -25.48 -2.27
CA LEU A 266 13.55 -24.93 -2.26
C LEU A 266 13.50 -23.56 -2.93
N LYS A 267 14.39 -22.63 -2.56
CA LYS A 267 14.44 -21.30 -3.16
C LYS A 267 14.76 -21.33 -4.65
N ARG A 268 15.61 -22.28 -5.08
CA ARG A 268 15.88 -22.50 -6.51
C ARG A 268 14.63 -23.01 -7.24
N MET A 269 13.87 -23.94 -6.66
CA MET A 269 12.59 -24.40 -7.22
C MET A 269 11.55 -23.28 -7.29
N MET A 270 11.46 -22.45 -6.25
CA MET A 270 10.63 -21.24 -6.26
C MET A 270 11.01 -20.29 -7.42
N LEU A 271 12.30 -19.98 -7.58
CA LEU A 271 12.73 -19.11 -8.68
C LEU A 271 12.48 -19.74 -10.06
N ARG A 272 12.65 -21.06 -10.23
CA ARG A 272 12.32 -21.75 -11.48
C ARG A 272 10.83 -21.68 -11.80
N ALA A 273 9.97 -21.93 -10.82
CA ALA A 273 8.52 -21.80 -10.98
C ALA A 273 8.09 -20.36 -11.28
N ALA A 274 8.63 -19.38 -10.54
CA ALA A 274 8.38 -17.96 -10.81
C ALA A 274 8.87 -17.54 -12.20
N THR A 275 10.00 -18.08 -12.68
CA THR A 275 10.52 -17.82 -14.04
C THR A 275 9.52 -18.30 -15.09
N GLN A 276 9.03 -19.54 -14.96
CA GLN A 276 8.01 -20.07 -15.87
C GLN A 276 6.71 -19.23 -15.84
N MET A 277 6.30 -18.75 -14.68
CA MET A 277 5.14 -17.83 -14.59
C MET A 277 5.42 -16.48 -15.23
N ALA A 278 6.59 -15.91 -14.99
CA ALA A 278 7.01 -14.67 -15.59
C ALA A 278 7.05 -14.78 -17.12
N ASP A 279 7.53 -15.90 -17.68
CA ASP A 279 7.50 -16.16 -19.12
C ASP A 279 6.07 -16.23 -19.69
N ARG A 280 5.16 -16.96 -19.02
CA ARG A 280 3.74 -17.02 -19.43
C ARG A 280 3.08 -15.64 -19.44
N LEU A 281 3.53 -14.74 -18.57
CA LEU A 281 2.98 -13.39 -18.40
C LEU A 281 3.78 -12.29 -19.11
N GLN A 282 4.86 -12.64 -19.82
CA GLN A 282 5.78 -11.69 -20.46
C GLN A 282 6.35 -10.66 -19.47
N ILE A 283 6.74 -11.13 -18.29
CA ILE A 283 7.40 -10.36 -17.24
C ILE A 283 8.91 -10.68 -17.26
N ASP A 284 9.73 -9.63 -17.29
CA ASP A 284 11.19 -9.77 -17.42
C ASP A 284 11.94 -9.72 -16.08
N ALA A 285 11.26 -9.31 -15.01
CA ALA A 285 11.87 -9.10 -13.70
C ALA A 285 11.11 -9.80 -12.56
N LEU A 286 11.87 -10.52 -11.74
CA LEU A 286 11.44 -11.10 -10.47
C LEU A 286 11.90 -10.22 -9.32
N VAL A 287 11.13 -10.19 -8.23
CA VAL A 287 11.48 -9.41 -7.04
C VAL A 287 11.39 -10.29 -5.80
N THR A 288 12.39 -10.20 -4.92
CA THR A 288 12.36 -10.86 -3.61
C THR A 288 12.63 -9.87 -2.48
N GLY A 289 12.13 -10.20 -1.28
CA GLY A 289 12.46 -9.48 -0.05
C GLY A 289 13.78 -9.93 0.59
N GLU A 290 14.74 -10.47 -0.16
CA GLU A 290 15.97 -10.98 0.46
C GLU A 290 16.90 -9.85 0.92
N ALA A 291 17.43 -9.96 2.15
CA ALA A 291 18.44 -9.08 2.71
C ALA A 291 19.71 -9.87 3.08
N ILE A 292 20.89 -9.27 2.93
CA ILE A 292 22.16 -9.97 3.16
C ILE A 292 22.29 -10.41 4.62
N SER A 293 22.66 -11.68 4.81
CA SER A 293 23.01 -12.27 6.11
C SER A 293 21.92 -12.22 7.19
N GLN A 294 20.64 -12.06 6.80
CA GLN A 294 19.52 -12.12 7.74
C GLN A 294 19.18 -13.57 8.13
N VAL A 295 19.27 -14.51 7.19
CA VAL A 295 19.12 -15.96 7.44
C VAL A 295 20.21 -16.77 6.72
N SER A 296 20.37 -18.04 7.09
CA SER A 296 21.37 -18.94 6.52
C SER A 296 21.35 -19.01 4.99
N SER A 297 20.16 -18.97 4.38
CA SER A 297 19.98 -19.01 2.92
C SER A 297 20.28 -17.68 2.21
N GLN A 298 20.56 -16.59 2.95
CA GLN A 298 20.79 -15.25 2.42
C GLN A 298 22.24 -14.76 2.63
N THR A 299 23.20 -15.67 2.81
CA THR A 299 24.62 -15.34 2.67
C THR A 299 24.97 -15.10 1.20
N LEU A 300 26.02 -14.33 0.90
CA LEU A 300 26.44 -14.07 -0.48
C LEU A 300 26.70 -15.35 -1.31
N PRO A 301 27.36 -16.40 -0.77
CA PRO A 301 27.49 -17.67 -1.49
C PRO A 301 26.13 -18.30 -1.84
N ASN A 302 25.20 -18.31 -0.88
CA ASN A 302 23.87 -18.89 -1.08
C ASN A 302 23.02 -18.07 -2.04
N LEU A 303 23.02 -16.73 -1.92
CA LEU A 303 22.34 -15.83 -2.86
C LEU A 303 22.85 -16.03 -4.29
N SER A 304 24.16 -16.23 -4.47
CA SER A 304 24.76 -16.48 -5.78
C SER A 304 24.24 -17.78 -6.39
N VAL A 305 24.30 -18.90 -5.65
CA VAL A 305 23.79 -20.18 -6.17
C VAL A 305 22.28 -20.18 -6.32
N ILE A 306 21.52 -19.46 -5.50
CA ILE A 306 20.06 -19.36 -5.66
C ILE A 306 19.73 -18.55 -6.92
N SER A 307 20.39 -17.41 -7.14
CA SER A 307 20.16 -16.56 -8.31
C SER A 307 20.39 -17.29 -9.62
N ALA A 308 21.35 -18.22 -9.68
CA ALA A 308 21.64 -19.01 -10.87
C ALA A 308 20.52 -19.98 -11.29
N ALA A 309 19.39 -20.02 -10.58
CA ALA A 309 18.20 -20.79 -10.96
C ALA A 309 17.28 -20.05 -11.94
N THR A 310 17.55 -18.77 -12.23
CA THR A 310 16.80 -17.95 -13.18
C THR A 310 17.75 -17.09 -14.01
N ASP A 311 17.36 -16.81 -15.24
CA ASP A 311 18.00 -15.85 -16.14
C ASP A 311 17.29 -14.48 -16.16
N LYS A 312 16.12 -14.37 -15.51
CA LYS A 312 15.37 -13.12 -15.33
C LYS A 312 16.14 -12.13 -14.45
N LEU A 313 15.85 -10.85 -14.62
CA LEU A 313 16.38 -9.81 -13.74
C LEU A 313 15.81 -9.99 -12.33
N LEU A 314 16.67 -10.35 -11.37
CA LEU A 314 16.28 -10.57 -9.98
C LEU A 314 16.56 -9.33 -9.11
N LEU A 315 15.51 -8.58 -8.80
CA LEU A 315 15.54 -7.36 -8.00
C LEU A 315 15.43 -7.68 -6.50
N ARG A 316 16.31 -7.07 -5.70
CA ARG A 316 16.36 -7.23 -4.24
C ARG A 316 16.39 -5.85 -3.57
N PRO A 317 15.24 -5.16 -3.46
CA PRO A 317 15.18 -3.83 -2.87
C PRO A 317 15.77 -3.75 -1.45
N LEU A 318 15.71 -4.86 -0.70
CA LEU A 318 16.13 -4.92 0.70
C LEU A 318 17.54 -5.49 0.90
N LEU A 319 18.30 -5.72 -0.18
CA LEU A 319 19.57 -6.45 -0.16
C LEU A 319 20.53 -5.94 0.92
N ALA A 320 20.61 -4.62 1.11
CA ALA A 320 21.50 -3.96 2.05
C ALA A 320 20.76 -3.28 3.23
N SER A 321 19.46 -3.55 3.40
CA SER A 321 18.66 -2.96 4.47
C SER A 321 18.89 -3.68 5.80
N HIS A 322 18.82 -2.94 6.91
CA HIS A 322 18.77 -3.56 8.24
C HIS A 322 17.38 -4.07 8.55
N LYS A 323 17.29 -5.14 9.35
CA LYS A 323 16.00 -5.72 9.75
C LYS A 323 15.08 -4.71 10.44
N GLN A 324 15.64 -3.81 11.25
CA GLN A 324 14.84 -2.79 11.93
C GLN A 324 14.23 -1.80 10.93
N ASP A 325 14.98 -1.36 9.91
CA ASP A 325 14.44 -0.47 8.86
C ASP A 325 13.28 -1.12 8.10
N ILE A 326 13.37 -2.44 7.87
CA ILE A 326 12.30 -3.22 7.22
C ILE A 326 11.06 -3.27 8.12
N ILE A 327 11.23 -3.51 9.42
CA ILE A 327 10.13 -3.54 10.40
C ILE A 327 9.49 -2.15 10.52
N ASP A 328 10.29 -1.10 10.62
CA ASP A 328 9.81 0.29 10.72
C ASP A 328 9.02 0.68 9.47
N GLN A 329 9.51 0.30 8.28
CA GLN A 329 8.77 0.51 7.04
C GLN A 329 7.49 -0.34 6.97
N ALA A 330 7.50 -1.58 7.46
CA ALA A 330 6.30 -2.41 7.53
C ALA A 330 5.24 -1.79 8.47
N ASN A 331 5.65 -1.16 9.57
CA ASN A 331 4.76 -0.40 10.46
C ASN A 331 4.21 0.83 9.74
N GLU A 332 5.07 1.62 9.08
CA GLU A 332 4.68 2.81 8.32
C GLU A 332 3.63 2.49 7.24
N ILE A 333 3.81 1.37 6.52
CA ILE A 333 2.89 1.01 5.44
C ILE A 333 1.65 0.25 5.91
N GLY A 334 1.63 -0.21 7.17
CA GLY A 334 0.53 -0.93 7.80
C GLY A 334 0.52 -2.45 7.53
N THR A 335 1.65 -3.06 7.12
CA THR A 335 1.73 -4.51 6.88
C THR A 335 2.34 -5.28 8.05
N ALA A 336 2.90 -4.61 9.06
CA ALA A 336 3.57 -5.25 10.18
C ALA A 336 2.68 -6.24 10.95
N ASP A 337 1.43 -5.89 11.22
CA ASP A 337 0.54 -6.75 12.00
C ASP A 337 0.10 -8.00 11.22
N PHE A 338 -0.06 -7.89 9.89
CA PHE A 338 -0.23 -9.07 9.03
C PHE A 338 0.99 -9.99 9.12
N ALA A 339 2.18 -9.41 8.97
CA ALA A 339 3.44 -10.15 8.93
C ALA A 339 3.76 -10.86 10.25
N LYS A 340 3.42 -10.27 11.41
CA LYS A 340 3.62 -10.89 12.74
C LYS A 340 2.87 -12.21 12.90
N HIS A 341 1.71 -12.34 12.26
CA HIS A 341 0.85 -13.53 12.37
C HIS A 341 1.11 -14.54 11.24
N MET A 342 2.02 -14.23 10.30
CA MET A 342 2.34 -15.12 9.19
C MET A 342 3.27 -16.25 9.66
N PRO A 343 2.92 -17.53 9.43
CA PRO A 343 3.81 -18.63 9.82
C PRO A 343 5.05 -18.70 8.92
N GLU A 344 6.23 -18.93 9.53
CA GLU A 344 7.49 -19.01 8.79
C GLU A 344 7.77 -20.41 8.21
N TYR A 345 6.97 -20.86 7.24
CA TYR A 345 7.05 -22.23 6.68
C TYR A 345 8.43 -22.60 6.11
N CYS A 346 9.12 -21.67 5.44
CA CYS A 346 10.46 -21.93 4.89
C CYS A 346 11.53 -22.17 5.98
N GLY A 347 11.33 -21.60 7.18
CA GLY A 347 12.22 -21.80 8.32
C GLY A 347 12.05 -23.19 8.95
N VAL A 348 10.80 -23.68 9.02
CA VAL A 348 10.45 -24.96 9.66
C VAL A 348 11.15 -26.16 9.00
N ILE A 349 11.36 -26.11 7.69
CA ILE A 349 11.99 -27.20 6.94
C ILE A 349 13.53 -27.16 6.94
N SER A 350 14.15 -26.11 7.51
CA SER A 350 15.59 -25.89 7.44
C SER A 350 16.33 -26.51 8.64
N VAL A 351 16.68 -27.79 8.55
CA VAL A 351 17.47 -28.50 9.58
C VAL A 351 18.97 -28.39 9.29
N ASN A 352 19.73 -27.74 10.18
CA ASN A 352 21.17 -27.48 10.03
C ASN A 352 21.57 -26.88 8.66
N PRO A 353 20.95 -25.75 8.24
CA PRO A 353 21.11 -25.22 6.90
C PRO A 353 22.54 -24.73 6.63
N THR A 354 23.07 -25.08 5.46
CA THR A 354 24.39 -24.61 5.01
C THR A 354 24.39 -23.10 4.78
N THR A 355 25.44 -22.42 5.22
CA THR A 355 25.66 -20.98 4.96
C THR A 355 26.59 -20.74 3.77
N LYS A 356 27.14 -21.80 3.17
CA LYS A 356 28.09 -21.72 2.06
C LYS A 356 27.89 -22.91 1.12
N ALA A 357 26.72 -22.99 0.50
CA ALA A 357 26.42 -24.02 -0.49
C ALA A 357 27.42 -23.95 -1.65
N LYS A 358 27.94 -25.12 -2.03
CA LYS A 358 28.87 -25.23 -3.16
C LYS A 358 28.08 -25.55 -4.44
N PRO A 359 28.34 -24.89 -5.58
CA PRO A 359 27.56 -25.10 -6.81
C PRO A 359 27.45 -26.57 -7.24
N HIS A 360 28.54 -27.33 -7.20
CA HIS A 360 28.52 -28.76 -7.57
C HIS A 360 27.65 -29.60 -6.64
N ARG A 361 27.57 -29.26 -5.35
CA ARG A 361 26.71 -29.98 -4.40
C ARG A 361 25.26 -29.63 -4.65
N VAL A 362 24.95 -28.36 -4.88
CA VAL A 362 23.59 -27.92 -5.28
C VAL A 362 23.13 -28.65 -6.53
N ALA A 363 23.97 -28.75 -7.56
CA ALA A 363 23.64 -29.48 -8.79
C ALA A 363 23.39 -30.97 -8.54
N TYR A 364 24.16 -31.61 -7.65
CA TYR A 364 23.94 -33.00 -7.25
C TYR A 364 22.60 -33.19 -6.52
N GLU A 365 22.26 -32.31 -5.58
CA GLU A 365 20.97 -32.37 -4.86
C GLU A 365 19.79 -32.13 -5.81
N GLU A 366 19.91 -31.20 -6.77
CA GLU A 366 18.86 -30.98 -7.78
C GLU A 366 18.63 -32.21 -8.67
N GLN A 367 19.66 -33.02 -8.95
CA GLN A 367 19.49 -34.27 -9.71
C GLN A 367 18.67 -35.32 -8.97
N GLN A 368 18.55 -35.23 -7.64
CA GLN A 368 17.73 -36.14 -6.85
C GLN A 368 16.24 -35.75 -6.86
N PHE A 369 15.95 -34.50 -7.20
CA PHE A 369 14.59 -33.95 -7.22
C PHE A 369 13.91 -34.22 -8.58
N ASP A 370 12.71 -34.80 -8.57
CA ASP A 370 11.91 -34.98 -9.78
C ASP A 370 11.32 -33.64 -10.28
N MET A 371 11.85 -33.12 -11.38
CA MET A 371 11.38 -31.87 -11.99
C MET A 371 9.93 -31.93 -12.48
N ALA A 372 9.38 -33.12 -12.76
CA ALA A 372 7.97 -33.25 -13.13
C ALA A 372 7.04 -32.83 -11.98
N VAL A 373 7.48 -32.92 -10.72
CA VAL A 373 6.74 -32.41 -9.56
C VAL A 373 6.59 -30.89 -9.64
N LEU A 374 7.67 -30.19 -9.98
CA LEU A 374 7.66 -28.74 -10.16
C LEU A 374 6.77 -28.32 -11.34
N GLU A 375 6.88 -29.03 -12.46
CA GLU A 375 6.07 -28.76 -13.65
C GLU A 375 4.56 -28.87 -13.35
N ARG A 376 4.14 -29.94 -12.65
CA ARG A 376 2.75 -30.09 -12.21
C ARG A 376 2.29 -28.98 -11.27
N ALA A 377 3.14 -28.56 -10.34
CA ALA A 377 2.84 -27.44 -9.45
C ALA A 377 2.57 -26.15 -10.24
N VAL A 378 3.41 -25.88 -11.23
CA VAL A 378 3.32 -24.70 -12.11
C VAL A 378 2.11 -24.77 -13.06
N GLU A 379 1.73 -25.95 -13.52
CA GLU A 379 0.51 -26.17 -14.31
C GLU A 379 -0.77 -25.95 -13.49
N ARG A 380 -0.77 -26.34 -12.21
CA ARG A 380 -1.90 -26.16 -11.29
C ARG A 380 -1.96 -24.77 -10.65
N ALA A 381 -1.09 -23.85 -11.06
CA ALA A 381 -1.07 -22.48 -10.54
C ALA A 381 -2.43 -21.80 -10.78
N LYS A 382 -2.97 -21.14 -9.75
CA LYS A 382 -4.20 -20.34 -9.83
C LYS A 382 -3.84 -18.87 -10.03
N LEU A 383 -4.42 -18.24 -11.04
CA LEU A 383 -4.18 -16.83 -11.38
C LEU A 383 -5.48 -16.06 -11.18
N VAL A 384 -5.49 -15.15 -10.21
CA VAL A 384 -6.67 -14.36 -9.85
C VAL A 384 -6.33 -12.89 -9.95
N SER A 385 -7.25 -12.09 -10.48
CA SER A 385 -7.09 -10.63 -10.44
C SER A 385 -7.25 -10.16 -9.00
N ILE A 386 -6.31 -9.36 -8.47
CA ILE A 386 -6.26 -8.99 -7.04
C ILE A 386 -7.51 -8.23 -6.54
N ASP A 387 -8.23 -7.58 -7.47
CA ASP A 387 -9.52 -6.92 -7.23
C ASP A 387 -10.68 -7.91 -7.06
N ASN A 388 -10.56 -9.12 -7.59
CA ASN A 388 -11.54 -10.20 -7.55
C ASN A 388 -11.19 -11.32 -6.57
N VAL A 389 -10.00 -11.26 -5.93
CA VAL A 389 -9.48 -12.31 -5.05
C VAL A 389 -10.48 -12.72 -3.97
N ILE A 390 -11.28 -11.78 -3.45
CA ILE A 390 -12.26 -12.09 -2.41
C ILE A 390 -13.51 -12.78 -2.96
N ASP A 391 -13.90 -12.52 -4.20
CA ASP A 391 -15.10 -13.13 -4.78
C ASP A 391 -14.85 -14.60 -5.17
N GLU A 392 -13.62 -14.97 -5.53
CA GLU A 392 -13.26 -16.38 -5.77
C GLU A 392 -13.13 -17.19 -4.47
N LEU A 393 -12.74 -16.56 -3.37
CA LEU A 393 -12.56 -17.24 -2.07
C LEU A 393 -13.89 -17.62 -1.39
N GLY A 394 -15.00 -17.03 -1.81
CA GLY A 394 -16.35 -17.30 -1.29
C GLY A 394 -17.14 -18.38 -2.05
N GLN A 395 -16.58 -19.04 -3.07
CA GLN A 395 -17.35 -19.97 -3.92
C GLN A 395 -17.54 -21.37 -3.31
N ASP A 396 -16.70 -21.79 -2.37
CA ASP A 396 -16.71 -23.18 -1.88
C ASP A 396 -17.63 -23.40 -0.67
N ILE A 397 -17.97 -22.35 0.09
CA ILE A 397 -18.81 -22.42 1.29
C ILE A 397 -19.81 -21.26 1.25
N GLU A 398 -21.12 -21.56 1.31
CA GLU A 398 -22.16 -20.53 1.47
C GLU A 398 -22.00 -19.88 2.85
N ILE A 399 -21.67 -18.59 2.84
CA ILE A 399 -21.56 -17.78 4.05
C ILE A 399 -22.88 -17.05 4.23
N GLU A 400 -23.53 -17.27 5.37
CA GLU A 400 -24.75 -16.55 5.70
C GLU A 400 -24.43 -15.08 6.05
N GLU A 401 -24.97 -14.16 5.26
CA GLU A 401 -24.91 -12.72 5.50
C GLU A 401 -26.19 -12.24 6.17
N VAL A 402 -26.07 -11.51 7.28
CA VAL A 402 -27.21 -10.94 8.02
C VAL A 402 -27.15 -9.42 8.02
N GLY A 403 -28.27 -8.77 7.70
CA GLY A 403 -28.38 -7.31 7.68
C GLY A 403 -28.66 -6.68 9.05
N GLN A 404 -29.10 -7.48 10.03
CA GLN A 404 -29.40 -7.05 11.39
C GLN A 404 -28.84 -8.06 12.38
N ALA A 405 -28.26 -7.57 13.47
CA ALA A 405 -27.83 -8.39 14.59
C ALA A 405 -28.97 -8.54 15.60
N LEU A 406 -29.19 -9.77 16.07
CA LEU A 406 -30.21 -10.11 17.06
C LEU A 406 -29.64 -10.10 18.48
N ALA A 407 -30.50 -9.90 19.47
CA ALA A 407 -30.13 -9.96 20.88
C ALA A 407 -29.45 -11.29 21.24
N GLY A 408 -28.28 -11.22 21.87
CA GLY A 408 -27.46 -12.39 22.23
C GLY A 408 -26.35 -12.74 21.21
N GLN A 409 -26.46 -12.25 19.97
CA GLN A 409 -25.37 -12.33 18.99
C GLN A 409 -24.28 -11.30 19.32
N VAL A 410 -23.04 -11.61 18.96
CA VAL A 410 -21.89 -10.71 19.13
C VAL A 410 -21.39 -10.31 17.76
N ILE A 411 -21.22 -9.01 17.53
CA ILE A 411 -20.48 -8.56 16.36
C ILE A 411 -19.00 -8.54 16.70
N ILE A 412 -18.22 -9.19 15.86
CA ILE A 412 -16.76 -9.06 15.89
C ILE A 412 -16.40 -8.04 14.81
N ASP A 413 -15.99 -6.85 15.22
CA ASP A 413 -15.39 -5.87 14.32
C ASP A 413 -13.98 -6.33 13.99
N ILE A 414 -13.79 -6.77 12.75
CA ILE A 414 -12.53 -7.32 12.25
C ILE A 414 -11.74 -6.28 11.46
N ARG A 415 -12.15 -5.02 11.41
CA ARG A 415 -11.40 -3.97 10.69
C ARG A 415 -10.01 -3.75 11.32
N HIS A 416 -9.13 -3.10 10.58
CA HIS A 416 -7.84 -2.66 11.14
C HIS A 416 -8.08 -1.69 12.31
N PRO A 417 -7.27 -1.69 13.38
CA PRO A 417 -7.42 -0.80 14.53
C PRO A 417 -7.66 0.66 14.15
N ASP A 418 -6.87 1.21 13.23
CA ASP A 418 -7.06 2.58 12.72
C ASP A 418 -8.50 2.87 12.27
N ALA A 419 -9.14 1.93 11.57
CA ALA A 419 -10.52 2.09 11.11
C ALA A 419 -11.55 1.94 12.24
N GLN A 420 -11.25 1.10 13.24
CA GLN A 420 -12.07 0.94 14.44
C GLN A 420 -12.04 2.20 15.30
N GLU A 421 -10.88 2.84 15.40
CA GLU A 421 -10.69 4.10 16.13
C GLU A 421 -11.32 5.29 15.40
N ASP A 422 -11.12 5.39 14.07
CA ASP A 422 -11.67 6.48 13.28
C ASP A 422 -13.21 6.40 13.15
N GLN A 423 -13.77 5.18 13.10
CA GLN A 423 -15.20 4.93 12.92
C GLN A 423 -15.67 3.76 13.79
N PRO A 424 -15.81 3.93 15.12
CA PRO A 424 -16.24 2.86 16.00
C PRO A 424 -17.62 2.34 15.63
N LEU A 425 -17.77 1.02 15.58
CA LEU A 425 -19.06 0.39 15.35
C LEU A 425 -19.80 0.26 16.70
N GLU A 426 -20.86 1.04 16.87
CA GLU A 426 -21.72 0.98 18.04
C GLU A 426 -23.15 0.63 17.63
N LEU A 427 -23.71 -0.39 18.29
CA LEU A 427 -25.07 -0.86 18.04
C LEU A 427 -25.79 -1.03 19.37
N GLU A 428 -26.97 -0.43 19.48
CA GLU A 428 -27.74 -0.44 20.72
C GLU A 428 -28.19 -1.87 21.06
N GLY A 429 -27.89 -2.33 22.28
CA GLY A 429 -28.27 -3.66 22.76
C GLY A 429 -27.50 -4.84 22.15
N ILE A 430 -26.50 -4.59 21.30
CA ILE A 430 -25.65 -5.62 20.70
C ILE A 430 -24.21 -5.48 21.20
N GLU A 431 -23.63 -6.59 21.62
CA GLU A 431 -22.22 -6.62 22.03
C GLU A 431 -21.33 -6.54 20.80
N VAL A 432 -20.49 -5.52 20.72
CA VAL A 432 -19.46 -5.37 19.68
C VAL A 432 -18.09 -5.60 20.31
N LYS A 433 -17.32 -6.56 19.78
CA LYS A 433 -15.93 -6.83 20.16
C LYS A 433 -14.99 -6.40 19.05
N ALA A 434 -14.03 -5.54 19.37
CA ALA A 434 -12.91 -5.26 18.49
C ALA A 434 -11.94 -6.45 18.51
N LEU A 435 -11.87 -7.17 17.40
CA LEU A 435 -10.89 -8.24 17.18
C LEU A 435 -10.44 -8.16 15.72
N PRO A 436 -9.41 -7.35 15.44
CA PRO A 436 -8.90 -7.16 14.09
C PRO A 436 -8.63 -8.49 13.40
N PHE A 437 -8.92 -8.53 12.09
CA PHE A 437 -8.90 -9.74 11.29
C PHE A 437 -7.59 -10.57 11.43
N TYR A 438 -6.43 -9.92 11.56
CA TYR A 438 -5.13 -10.59 11.74
C TYR A 438 -5.00 -11.37 13.05
N ALA A 439 -5.74 -10.98 14.10
CA ALA A 439 -5.77 -11.65 15.40
C ALA A 439 -6.97 -12.59 15.54
N LEU A 440 -7.87 -12.59 14.56
CA LEU A 440 -9.12 -13.35 14.62
C LEU A 440 -8.84 -14.84 14.72
N ASN A 441 -8.07 -15.41 13.78
CA ASN A 441 -7.90 -16.87 13.72
C ASN A 441 -7.20 -17.44 14.96
N SER A 442 -6.25 -16.70 15.55
CA SER A 442 -5.56 -17.14 16.77
C SER A 442 -6.43 -17.05 18.01
N ARG A 443 -7.23 -15.99 18.13
CA ARG A 443 -8.03 -15.70 19.33
C ARG A 443 -9.47 -16.19 19.25
N PHE A 444 -9.95 -16.60 18.08
CA PHE A 444 -11.32 -17.13 17.93
C PHE A 444 -11.55 -18.35 18.82
N LYS A 445 -10.52 -19.15 19.04
CA LYS A 445 -10.55 -20.34 19.92
C LYS A 445 -10.76 -20.00 21.40
N GLU A 446 -10.50 -18.74 21.80
CA GLU A 446 -10.73 -18.24 23.15
C GLU A 446 -12.19 -17.77 23.37
N LEU A 447 -12.96 -17.66 22.28
CA LEU A 447 -14.35 -17.20 22.32
C LEU A 447 -15.31 -18.34 22.72
N ASP A 448 -16.46 -17.96 23.26
CA ASP A 448 -17.47 -18.90 23.73
C ASP A 448 -18.14 -19.61 22.54
N PRO A 449 -17.94 -20.93 22.37
CA PRO A 449 -18.45 -21.66 21.21
C PRO A 449 -19.98 -21.75 21.17
N THR A 450 -20.67 -21.45 22.27
CA THR A 450 -22.15 -21.49 22.35
C THR A 450 -22.81 -20.23 21.79
N ARG A 451 -22.04 -19.15 21.61
CA ARG A 451 -22.54 -17.87 21.09
C ARG A 451 -22.39 -17.80 19.56
N GLN A 452 -23.26 -17.01 18.94
CA GLN A 452 -23.15 -16.69 17.52
C GLN A 452 -22.35 -15.41 17.31
N TYR A 453 -21.38 -15.47 16.40
CA TYR A 453 -20.49 -14.37 16.06
C TYR A 453 -20.74 -13.89 14.64
N LEU A 454 -20.91 -12.57 14.49
CA LEU A 454 -21.10 -11.92 13.20
C LEU A 454 -19.85 -11.09 12.87
N LEU A 455 -19.10 -11.47 11.83
CA LEU A 455 -17.88 -10.74 11.45
C LEU A 455 -18.23 -9.48 10.65
N TYR A 456 -17.64 -8.34 11.00
CA TYR A 456 -17.90 -7.06 10.37
C TYR A 456 -16.63 -6.39 9.81
N CYS A 457 -16.72 -5.93 8.56
CA CYS A 457 -15.82 -4.99 7.93
C CYS A 457 -16.60 -4.15 6.91
N ASP A 458 -16.11 -2.96 6.57
CA ASP A 458 -16.92 -1.95 5.86
C ASP A 458 -17.48 -2.42 4.52
N LYS A 459 -16.69 -3.18 3.75
CA LYS A 459 -17.12 -3.71 2.44
C LYS A 459 -17.63 -5.15 2.49
N GLY A 460 -17.66 -5.79 3.67
CA GLY A 460 -17.97 -7.22 3.85
C GLY A 460 -16.91 -8.18 3.29
N VAL A 461 -15.88 -7.64 2.64
CA VAL A 461 -14.81 -8.35 1.93
C VAL A 461 -14.00 -9.25 2.89
N MET A 462 -13.38 -8.66 3.92
CA MET A 462 -12.62 -9.39 4.92
C MET A 462 -13.54 -10.29 5.78
N SER A 463 -14.77 -9.87 6.02
CA SER A 463 -15.72 -10.65 6.82
C SER A 463 -16.03 -11.98 6.17
N ARG A 464 -16.33 -11.97 4.87
CA ARG A 464 -16.56 -13.21 4.10
C ARG A 464 -15.32 -14.09 4.11
N LEU A 465 -14.16 -13.49 3.89
CA LEU A 465 -12.90 -14.23 3.86
C LEU A 465 -12.65 -15.02 5.16
N HIS A 466 -12.71 -14.34 6.31
CA HIS A 466 -12.48 -14.99 7.60
C HIS A 466 -13.64 -15.89 8.03
N ALA A 467 -14.88 -15.54 7.69
CA ALA A 467 -16.01 -16.42 7.96
C ALA A 467 -15.86 -17.74 7.21
N HIS A 468 -15.46 -17.70 5.94
CA HIS A 468 -15.14 -18.91 5.17
C HIS A 468 -14.06 -19.74 5.86
N HIS A 469 -12.98 -19.10 6.31
CA HIS A 469 -11.89 -19.80 6.97
C HIS A 469 -12.34 -20.48 8.27
N LEU A 470 -12.99 -19.74 9.16
CA LEU A 470 -13.49 -20.28 10.43
C LEU A 470 -14.51 -21.40 10.20
N LEU A 471 -15.41 -21.27 9.23
CA LEU A 471 -16.34 -22.33 8.83
C LEU A 471 -15.60 -23.58 8.33
N SER A 472 -14.53 -23.40 7.55
CA SER A 472 -13.70 -24.52 7.07
C SER A 472 -12.91 -25.21 8.19
N GLU A 473 -12.62 -24.52 9.29
CA GLU A 473 -12.05 -25.10 10.52
C GLU A 473 -13.12 -25.77 11.42
N GLY A 474 -14.38 -25.71 11.04
CA GLY A 474 -15.50 -26.33 11.77
C GLY A 474 -16.26 -25.40 12.72
N HIS A 475 -15.97 -24.09 12.72
CA HIS A 475 -16.68 -23.11 13.53
C HIS A 475 -18.02 -22.72 12.89
N ALA A 476 -19.05 -23.55 13.08
CA ALA A 476 -20.40 -23.36 12.51
C ALA A 476 -21.18 -22.16 13.09
N ASN A 477 -20.67 -21.52 14.14
CA ASN A 477 -21.31 -20.40 14.84
C ASN A 477 -20.92 -19.01 14.29
N VAL A 478 -20.36 -18.95 13.07
CA VAL A 478 -19.88 -17.73 12.43
C VAL A 478 -20.75 -17.34 11.24
N ARG A 479 -21.10 -16.05 11.15
CA ARG A 479 -21.80 -15.43 10.02
C ARG A 479 -21.18 -14.07 9.70
N VAL A 480 -21.64 -13.42 8.64
CA VAL A 480 -21.16 -12.07 8.25
C VAL A 480 -22.23 -11.04 8.55
N TYR A 481 -21.86 -9.98 9.29
CA TYR A 481 -22.72 -8.82 9.48
C TYR A 481 -22.53 -7.84 8.32
N ARG A 482 -23.61 -7.56 7.59
CA ARG A 482 -23.62 -6.64 6.45
C ARG A 482 -24.78 -5.65 6.58
N PRO A 483 -24.64 -4.61 7.42
CA PRO A 483 -25.66 -3.59 7.56
C PRO A 483 -25.88 -2.94 6.19
N SER A 484 -27.14 -2.94 5.75
CA SER A 484 -27.58 -2.41 4.45
C SER A 484 -27.47 -0.89 4.36
#